data_AF-A0A2N9GLR1-F1
#
_entry.id   AF-A0A2N9GLR1-F1
#
_cell.length_a   1.000
_cell.length_b   1.000
_cell.length_c   1.000
_cell.angle_alpha   90.00
_cell.angle_beta   90.00
_cell.angle_gamma   90.00
#
_symmetry.space_group_name_H-M   'P 1'
#
loop_
_entity.id
_entity.type
_entity.pdbx_description
1 polymer ?
#
loop_
_entity_poly.entity_id
_entity_poly.type
_entity_poly.pdbx_seq_one_letter_code
_entity_poly.pdbx_strand_id
1 'polypeptide(L)'
;MMGDQNLSDPRPVDGALSLALIRLAYDEPSYSCIAHFCDRMDTVFYRVRLLQNRLNVNPSVEEKWVSGMGAIHESLNRKCLPLCSDHINDLYMGKITLQDIDCTSFVDVD
;
A
#
# COMPACT_ATOMS: atom_id res chain seq x y z
N MET A 1 14.27 34.94 4.38
CA MET A 1 14.80 33.57 4.27
C MET A 1 13.65 32.68 3.83
N MET A 2 13.56 32.43 2.53
CA MET A 2 12.64 31.43 1.96
C MET A 2 13.49 30.17 1.82
N GLY A 3 13.08 29.10 2.51
CA GLY A 3 13.83 27.84 2.57
C GLY A 3 14.10 27.27 1.18
N ASP A 4 15.17 26.49 1.07
CA ASP A 4 15.60 25.84 -0.17
C ASP A 4 14.41 25.20 -0.90
N GLN A 5 14.31 25.47 -2.20
CA GLN A 5 13.34 24.89 -3.15
C GLN A 5 13.55 23.37 -3.37
N ASN A 6 14.07 22.65 -2.38
CA ASN A 6 14.39 21.23 -2.43
C ASN A 6 13.24 20.33 -1.97
N LEU A 7 12.08 20.89 -1.62
CA LEU A 7 10.87 20.10 -1.38
C LEU A 7 10.23 19.79 -2.74
N SER A 8 10.89 18.90 -3.48
CA SER A 8 10.19 18.15 -4.51
C SER A 8 9.26 17.18 -3.78
N ASP A 9 7.96 17.28 -4.05
CA ASP A 9 7.00 16.31 -3.53
C ASP A 9 7.52 14.91 -3.90
N PRO A 10 7.64 13.98 -2.92
CA PRO A 10 8.04 12.63 -3.24
C PRO A 10 7.03 12.11 -4.26
N ARG A 11 7.48 11.82 -5.49
CA ARG A 11 6.60 11.30 -6.56
C ARG A 11 6.10 9.94 -6.08
N PRO A 12 4.88 9.83 -5.52
CA PRO A 12 4.47 8.63 -4.83
C PRO A 12 3.84 7.74 -5.88
N VAL A 13 4.68 7.22 -6.77
CA VAL A 13 4.26 6.11 -7.61
C VAL A 13 4.63 4.87 -6.84
N ASP A 14 3.78 4.49 -5.88
CA ASP A 14 3.85 3.14 -5.34
C ASP A 14 3.87 2.19 -6.54
N GLY A 15 4.92 1.39 -6.65
CA GLY A 15 5.04 0.46 -7.76
C GLY A 15 3.88 -0.53 -7.72
N ALA A 16 2.81 -0.30 -8.48
CA ALA A 16 1.73 -1.28 -8.60
C ALA A 16 2.27 -2.65 -9.07
N LEU A 17 3.42 -2.65 -9.76
CA LEU A 17 4.15 -3.85 -10.20
C LEU A 17 5.03 -4.48 -9.11
N SER A 18 5.20 -3.85 -7.95
CA SER A 18 6.09 -4.32 -6.87
C SER A 18 5.36 -4.92 -5.67
N LEU A 19 4.02 -5.08 -5.74
CA LEU A 19 3.22 -5.74 -4.70
C LEU A 19 2.18 -6.70 -5.30
N ALA A 20 1.77 -7.68 -4.49
CA ALA A 20 0.60 -8.50 -4.72
C ALA A 20 -0.34 -8.43 -3.51
N LEU A 21 -1.65 -8.32 -3.76
CA LEU A 21 -2.69 -8.34 -2.72
C LEU A 21 -3.39 -9.69 -2.76
N ILE A 22 -3.21 -10.49 -1.71
CA ILE A 22 -3.79 -11.83 -1.61
C ILE A 22 -5.04 -11.75 -0.76
N ARG A 23 -6.22 -11.94 -1.38
CA ARG A 23 -7.48 -12.06 -0.66
C ARG A 23 -7.43 -13.24 0.30
N LEU A 24 -7.71 -13.00 1.58
CA LEU A 24 -7.81 -14.04 2.61
C LEU A 24 -9.24 -14.61 2.67
N ALA A 25 -9.35 -15.91 2.91
CA ALA A 25 -10.61 -16.56 3.24
C ALA A 25 -10.79 -16.51 4.76
N TYR A 26 -11.24 -15.36 5.26
CA TYR A 26 -11.39 -15.06 6.69
C TYR A 26 -12.78 -14.47 6.96
N ASP A 27 -13.54 -15.07 7.88
CA ASP A 27 -14.97 -14.84 8.11
C ASP A 27 -15.27 -14.12 9.46
N GLU A 28 -14.35 -13.29 9.96
CA GLU A 28 -14.49 -12.60 11.25
C GLU A 28 -15.15 -11.19 11.13
N PRO A 29 -15.45 -10.46 12.23
CA PRO A 29 -16.42 -9.36 12.20
C PRO A 29 -16.05 -8.28 11.20
N SER A 30 -17.08 -7.63 10.65
CA SER A 30 -16.96 -6.52 9.71
C SER A 30 -16.05 -5.41 10.25
N TYR A 31 -14.81 -5.37 9.80
CA TYR A 31 -13.90 -4.24 10.03
C TYR A 31 -14.26 -3.12 9.08
N SER A 32 -14.10 -1.86 9.51
CA SER A 32 -14.22 -0.73 8.61
C SER A 32 -13.12 -0.74 7.57
N CYS A 33 -13.42 -0.26 6.37
CA CYS A 33 -12.42 -0.06 5.34
C CYS A 33 -11.38 0.94 5.83
N ILE A 34 -10.10 0.59 5.73
CA ILE A 34 -9.00 1.46 6.18
C ILE A 34 -8.57 2.49 5.12
N ALA A 35 -9.28 2.59 4.00
CA ALA A 35 -9.06 3.69 3.07
C ALA A 35 -9.48 5.01 3.73
N HIS A 36 -8.70 6.07 3.52
CA HIS A 36 -9.01 7.39 4.05
C HIS A 36 -10.39 7.85 3.59
N PHE A 37 -11.16 8.40 4.54
CA PHE A 37 -12.52 8.89 4.30
C PHE A 37 -13.55 7.82 3.88
N CYS A 38 -13.28 6.54 4.16
CA CYS A 38 -14.24 5.46 3.99
C CYS A 38 -14.88 5.04 5.31
N ASP A 39 -16.19 4.80 5.31
CA ASP A 39 -16.99 4.34 6.45
C ASP A 39 -17.64 2.97 6.21
N ARG A 40 -17.31 2.32 5.08
CA ARG A 40 -17.86 1.02 4.72
C ARG A 40 -17.38 -0.09 5.63
N MET A 41 -18.30 -0.99 5.98
CA MET A 41 -18.08 -2.14 6.87
C MET A 41 -18.02 -3.48 6.09
N ASP A 42 -18.43 -3.48 4.82
CA ASP A 42 -18.37 -4.62 3.90
C ASP A 42 -16.95 -4.80 3.35
N THR A 43 -16.03 -5.23 4.21
CA THR A 43 -14.61 -5.37 3.88
C THR A 43 -14.19 -6.83 3.67
N VAL A 44 -13.09 -6.97 2.94
CA VAL A 44 -12.36 -8.21 2.77
C VAL A 44 -10.91 -7.95 3.16
N PHE A 45 -10.28 -8.92 3.84
CA PHE A 45 -8.87 -8.83 4.16
C PHE A 45 -7.99 -9.21 2.97
N TYR A 46 -7.03 -8.33 2.67
CA TYR A 46 -5.99 -8.56 1.67
C TYR A 46 -4.62 -8.56 2.33
N ARG A 47 -3.88 -9.66 2.22
CA ARG A 47 -2.49 -9.74 2.68
C ARG A 47 -1.55 -9.18 1.61
N VAL A 48 -0.79 -8.15 1.98
CA VAL A 48 0.23 -7.54 1.13
C VAL A 48 1.43 -8.49 1.00
N ARG A 49 1.91 -8.69 -0.22
CA ARG A 49 3.18 -9.36 -0.50
C ARG A 49 4.02 -8.45 -1.37
N LEU A 50 5.14 -7.97 -0.83
CA LEU A 50 6.08 -7.15 -1.58
C LEU A 50 6.88 -8.04 -2.54
N LEU A 51 6.67 -7.84 -3.84
CA LEU A 51 7.39 -8.51 -4.91
C LEU A 51 8.79 -7.90 -5.12
N GLN A 52 9.00 -6.64 -4.73
CA GLN A 52 10.32 -5.99 -4.76
C GLN A 52 11.42 -6.80 -4.05
N ASN A 53 11.08 -7.54 -2.99
CA ASN A 53 12.04 -8.38 -2.26
C ASN A 53 12.54 -9.55 -3.11
N ARG A 54 11.73 -10.03 -4.06
CA ARG A 54 12.14 -11.04 -5.04
C ARG A 54 12.96 -10.44 -6.18
N LEU A 55 12.76 -9.14 -6.45
CA LEU A 55 13.45 -8.40 -7.50
C LEU A 55 14.75 -7.72 -6.99
N ASN A 56 15.14 -7.94 -5.73
CA ASN A 56 16.30 -7.30 -5.07
C ASN A 56 16.29 -5.75 -5.14
N VAL A 57 15.09 -5.16 -5.18
CA VAL A 57 14.92 -3.70 -5.12
C VAL A 57 14.97 -3.28 -3.67
N ASN A 58 15.96 -2.47 -3.30
CA ASN A 58 16.10 -1.95 -1.95
C ASN A 58 15.39 -0.58 -1.83
N PRO A 59 14.40 -0.42 -0.94
CA PRO A 59 13.69 0.84 -0.73
C PRO A 59 14.54 1.95 -0.10
N SER A 60 15.81 1.71 0.23
CA SER A 60 16.76 2.73 0.68
C SER A 60 17.79 3.10 -0.39
N VAL A 61 17.76 2.47 -1.57
CA VAL A 61 18.74 2.68 -2.65
C VAL A 61 18.01 3.03 -3.95
N GLU A 62 17.72 4.33 -4.13
CA GLU A 62 16.97 4.86 -5.29
C GLU A 62 17.62 4.56 -6.65
N GLU A 63 18.96 4.45 -6.70
CA GLU A 63 19.69 4.10 -7.93
C GLU A 63 19.30 2.74 -8.51
N LYS A 64 18.75 1.84 -7.68
CA LYS A 64 18.27 0.52 -8.09
C LYS A 64 16.80 0.50 -8.48
N TRP A 65 16.10 1.63 -8.34
CA TRP A 65 14.68 1.71 -8.66
C TRP A 65 14.51 1.84 -10.17
N VAL A 66 13.41 1.28 -10.66
CA VAL A 66 12.99 1.58 -12.03
C VAL A 66 12.63 3.07 -12.07
N SER A 67 13.18 3.81 -13.03
CA SER A 67 12.93 5.25 -13.16
C SER A 67 11.43 5.53 -13.18
N GLY A 68 10.97 6.37 -12.24
CA GLY A 68 9.55 6.70 -12.08
C GLY A 68 8.74 5.75 -11.21
N MET A 69 9.35 4.72 -10.61
CA MET A 69 8.73 3.84 -9.61
C MET A 69 9.35 4.06 -8.23
N GLY A 70 8.50 4.19 -7.22
CA GLY A 70 8.88 4.14 -5.81
C GLY A 70 9.00 2.71 -5.30
N ALA A 71 9.81 2.52 -4.28
CA ALA A 71 9.86 1.29 -3.53
C ALA A 71 9.00 1.39 -2.27
N ILE A 72 8.30 0.30 -1.95
CA ILE A 72 7.39 0.22 -0.83
C ILE A 72 8.19 -0.16 0.41
N HIS A 73 7.89 0.44 1.57
CA HIS A 73 8.62 0.14 2.78
C HIS A 73 8.37 -1.32 3.25
N GLU A 74 9.41 -2.02 3.70
CA GLU A 74 9.33 -3.45 4.08
C GLU A 74 8.32 -3.72 5.21
N SER A 75 8.05 -2.72 6.05
CA SER A 75 7.05 -2.81 7.12
C SER A 75 5.63 -3.09 6.62
N LEU A 76 5.35 -2.93 5.32
CA LEU A 76 4.06 -3.27 4.73
C LEU A 76 3.98 -4.72 4.26
N ASN A 77 5.10 -5.43 4.18
CA ASN A 77 5.11 -6.82 3.78
C ASN A 77 4.36 -7.70 4.79
N ARG A 78 3.49 -8.58 4.28
CA ARG A 78 2.61 -9.49 5.06
C ARG A 78 1.53 -8.83 5.89
N LYS A 79 1.45 -7.49 5.92
CA LYS A 79 0.36 -6.79 6.57
C LYS A 79 -0.97 -7.08 5.89
N CYS A 80 -2.05 -7.06 6.68
CA CYS A 80 -3.39 -7.35 6.21
C CYS A 80 -4.23 -6.06 6.16
N LEU A 81 -4.80 -5.76 4.99
CA LEU A 81 -5.60 -4.56 4.73
C LEU A 81 -7.08 -4.95 4.64
N PRO A 82 -7.97 -4.53 5.55
CA PRO A 82 -9.41 -4.63 5.35
C PRO A 82 -9.88 -3.53 4.38
N LEU A 83 -10.25 -3.93 3.15
CA LEU A 83 -10.70 -3.01 2.10
C LEU A 83 -12.09 -3.41 1.59
N CYS A 84 -12.94 -2.42 1.32
CA CYS A 84 -14.20 -2.63 0.63
C CYS A 84 -13.97 -2.86 -0.87
N SER A 85 -15.01 -3.28 -1.59
CA SER A 85 -14.95 -3.56 -3.03
C SER A 85 -14.48 -2.37 -3.86
N ASP A 86 -14.81 -1.15 -3.44
CA ASP A 86 -14.55 0.04 -4.25
C ASP A 86 -13.08 0.43 -4.15
N HIS A 87 -12.54 0.50 -2.92
CA HIS A 87 -11.13 0.88 -2.71
C HIS A 87 -10.15 -0.18 -3.17
N ILE A 88 -10.46 -1.48 -3.08
CA ILE A 88 -9.59 -2.50 -3.68
C ILE A 88 -9.54 -2.35 -5.21
N ASN A 89 -10.68 -2.06 -5.85
CA ASN A 89 -10.72 -1.83 -7.30
C ASN A 89 -9.98 -0.55 -7.68
N ASP A 90 -10.16 0.54 -6.93
CA ASP A 90 -9.47 1.79 -7.18
C ASP A 90 -7.95 1.65 -6.98
N LEU A 91 -7.50 0.85 -6.02
CA LEU A 91 -6.08 0.51 -5.82
C LEU A 91 -5.53 -0.31 -7.00
N TYR A 92 -6.27 -1.32 -7.49
CA TYR A 92 -5.87 -2.07 -8.68
C TYR A 92 -5.84 -1.22 -9.96
N MET A 93 -6.73 -0.25 -10.07
CA MET A 93 -6.80 0.67 -11.22
C MET A 93 -5.80 1.84 -11.11
N GLY A 94 -5.05 1.92 -10.02
CA GLY A 94 -4.09 3.01 -9.76
C GLY A 94 -4.75 4.37 -9.56
N LYS A 95 -6.04 4.41 -9.19
CA LYS A 95 -6.74 5.65 -8.84
C LYS A 95 -6.42 6.12 -7.43
N ILE A 96 -6.08 5.17 -6.55
CA ILE A 96 -5.54 5.43 -5.21
C ILE A 96 -4.23 4.66 -5.04
N THR A 97 -3.45 5.05 -4.05
CA THR A 97 -2.14 4.50 -3.68
C THR A 97 -2.18 3.94 -2.25
N LEU A 98 -1.08 3.39 -1.75
CA LEU A 98 -1.00 2.97 -0.34
C LEU A 98 -1.00 4.17 0.62
N GLN A 99 -0.72 5.39 0.13
CA GLN A 99 -0.82 6.61 0.92
C GLN A 99 -2.27 7.02 1.22
N ASP A 100 -3.22 6.53 0.41
CA ASP A 100 -4.66 6.74 0.61
C ASP A 100 -5.27 5.72 1.56
N ILE A 101 -4.43 4.83 2.12
CA ILE A 101 -4.81 3.75 3.03
C ILE A 101 -4.10 3.99 4.36
N ASP A 102 -4.84 3.95 5.46
CA ASP A 102 -4.28 4.06 6.80
C ASP A 102 -3.47 2.80 7.12
N CYS A 103 -2.20 2.85 6.75
CA CYS A 103 -1.25 1.78 6.96
C CYS A 103 -0.67 1.75 8.40
N THR A 104 -1.31 2.42 9.36
CA THR A 104 -0.91 2.38 10.77
C THR A 104 -1.85 1.56 11.64
N SER A 105 -3.09 1.34 11.20
CA SER A 105 -4.16 0.66 11.95
C SER A 105 -4.16 -0.87 11.86
N PHE A 106 -3.00 -1.49 11.61
CA PHE A 106 -2.93 -2.90 11.25
C PHE A 106 -3.04 -3.89 12.41
N VAL A 107 -3.61 -5.04 12.06
CA VAL A 107 -3.59 -6.27 12.86
C VAL A 107 -2.55 -7.20 12.22
N ASP A 108 -1.52 -7.59 12.96
CA ASP A 108 -0.66 -8.70 12.56
C ASP A 108 -1.49 -9.98 12.67
N VAL A 109 -1.85 -10.57 11.52
CA VAL A 109 -2.52 -11.87 11.47
C VAL A 109 -1.45 -12.90 11.12
N ASP A 110 -0.99 -13.62 12.13
CA ASP A 110 0.03 -14.69 12.04
C ASP A 110 -0.26 -15.70 10.91
#